data_AF-A0A3A8NEB6-F1
#
_entry.id   AF-A0A3A8NEB6-F1
#
_cell.length_a   1.000
_cell.length_b   1.000
_cell.length_c   1.000
_cell.angle_alpha   90.00
_cell.angle_beta   90.00
_cell.angle_gamma   90.00
#
_symmetry.space_group_name_H-M   'P 1'
#
loop_
_entity.id
_entity.type
_entity.pdbx_description
1 polymer ?
#
loop_
_entity_poly.entity_id
_entity_poly.type
_entity_poly.pdbx_seq_one_letter_code
_entity_poly.pdbx_strand_id
1 'polypeptide(L)'
;MKWYERHVDAGLTRWSLGELSAPESSRLLRHAHACQRCGIRYDKWARAHRFFESGQTDTPTAMELETLTVAGLEAALTAASPPDAVGARWPTLAVLGATLAAILAVVVTPT
;
A
#
# COMPACT_ATOMS: atom_id res chain seq x y z
N MET A 1 -24.67 -7.00 -2.58
CA MET A 1 -24.16 -7.63 -1.33
C MET A 1 -24.80 -6.93 -0.14
N LYS A 2 -25.43 -7.67 0.78
CA LYS A 2 -26.08 -7.13 1.98
C LYS A 2 -25.01 -6.70 2.99
N TRP A 3 -24.97 -5.40 3.28
CA TRP A 3 -23.89 -4.64 3.93
C TRP A 3 -23.63 -4.96 5.41
N TYR A 4 -24.52 -5.65 6.13
CA TYR A 4 -24.62 -5.35 7.56
C TYR A 4 -23.89 -6.27 8.56
N GLU A 5 -23.62 -7.55 8.30
CA GLU A 5 -23.39 -8.47 9.44
C GLU A 5 -22.06 -9.23 9.53
N ARG A 6 -21.12 -9.10 8.57
CA ARG A 6 -19.87 -9.91 8.64
C ARG A 6 -18.63 -9.28 7.98
N HIS A 7 -18.64 -7.96 7.81
CA HIS A 7 -17.91 -7.30 6.72
C HIS A 7 -16.38 -7.37 6.74
N VAL A 8 -15.77 -7.45 7.92
CA VAL A 8 -14.31 -7.43 8.04
C VAL A 8 -13.80 -8.65 8.79
N ASP A 9 -14.48 -9.11 9.85
CA ASP A 9 -14.01 -10.22 10.69
C ASP A 9 -13.77 -11.52 9.88
N ALA A 10 -14.73 -11.90 9.02
CA ALA A 10 -14.56 -13.05 8.12
C ALA A 10 -13.48 -12.81 7.06
N GLY A 11 -13.28 -11.56 6.63
CA GLY A 11 -12.20 -11.18 5.73
C GLY A 11 -10.82 -11.25 6.39
N LEU A 12 -10.72 -10.84 7.66
CA LEU A 12 -9.45 -10.79 8.39
C LEU A 12 -8.93 -12.20 8.69
N THR A 13 -9.79 -13.14 9.08
CA THR A 13 -9.38 -14.54 9.24
C THR A 13 -8.94 -15.15 7.91
N ARG A 14 -9.65 -14.89 6.81
CA ARG A 14 -9.23 -15.39 5.49
C ARG A 14 -7.93 -14.76 5.01
N TRP A 15 -7.76 -13.47 5.28
CA TRP A 15 -6.50 -12.77 5.03
C TRP A 15 -5.37 -13.43 5.83
N SER A 16 -5.60 -13.73 7.12
CA SER A 16 -4.58 -14.34 7.98
C SER A 16 -4.16 -15.75 7.60
N LEU A 17 -5.06 -16.48 6.94
CA LEU A 17 -4.79 -17.80 6.40
C LEU A 17 -4.17 -17.75 5.00
N GLY A 18 -3.92 -16.56 4.43
CA GLY A 18 -3.41 -16.41 3.06
C GLY A 18 -4.42 -16.76 1.97
N GLU A 19 -5.71 -16.83 2.29
CA GLU A 19 -6.79 -17.23 1.36
C GLU A 19 -7.32 -16.08 0.50
N LEU A 20 -6.85 -14.86 0.73
CA LEU A 20 -7.19 -13.69 -0.08
C LEU A 20 -6.07 -13.37 -1.06
N SER A 21 -6.45 -13.08 -2.30
CA SER A 21 -5.51 -12.54 -3.28
C SER A 21 -5.00 -11.16 -2.85
N ALA A 22 -3.82 -10.77 -3.32
CA ALA A 22 -3.22 -9.44 -3.05
C ALA A 22 -4.20 -8.25 -3.24
N PRO A 23 -5.02 -8.17 -4.32
CA PRO A 23 -5.98 -7.07 -4.48
C PRO A 23 -7.18 -7.14 -3.52
N GLU A 24 -7.56 -8.33 -3.04
CA GLU A 24 -8.61 -8.50 -2.02
C GLU A 24 -8.10 -8.09 -0.64
N SER A 25 -6.90 -8.56 -0.27
CA SER A 25 -6.19 -8.17 0.97
C SER A 25 -6.02 -6.65 1.04
N SER A 26 -5.56 -6.03 -0.05
CA SER A 26 -5.38 -4.57 -0.13
C SER A 26 -6.70 -3.81 0.05
N ARG A 27 -7.80 -4.28 -0.56
CA ARG A 27 -9.12 -3.64 -0.41
C ARG A 27 -9.66 -3.78 1.01
N LEU A 28 -9.50 -4.96 1.62
CA LEU A 28 -9.91 -5.22 3.00
C LEU A 28 -9.16 -4.30 3.98
N LEU A 29 -7.83 -4.25 3.88
CA LEU A 29 -7.00 -3.45 4.78
C LEU A 29 -7.25 -1.94 4.59
N ARG A 30 -7.34 -1.46 3.34
CA ARG A 30 -7.73 -0.06 3.09
C ARG A 30 -9.09 0.28 3.71
N HIS A 31 -10.08 -0.60 3.61
CA HIS A 31 -11.37 -0.38 4.22
C HIS A 31 -11.30 -0.37 5.75
N ALA A 32 -10.57 -1.32 6.34
CA ALA A 32 -10.37 -1.40 7.79
C ALA A 32 -9.73 -0.10 8.33
N HIS A 33 -8.71 0.43 7.67
CA HIS A 33 -8.04 1.66 8.09
C HIS A 33 -8.84 2.94 7.80
N ALA A 34 -9.63 2.98 6.72
CA ALA A 34 -10.42 4.17 6.38
C ALA A 34 -11.73 4.28 7.19
N CYS A 35 -12.31 3.16 7.63
CA CYS A 35 -13.58 3.15 8.34
C CYS A 35 -13.38 3.07 9.85
N GLN A 36 -13.79 4.11 10.59
CA GLN A 36 -13.68 4.17 12.06
C GLN A 36 -14.29 2.95 12.78
N ARG A 37 -15.45 2.46 12.31
CA ARG A 37 -16.11 1.29 12.90
C ARG A 37 -15.33 -0.01 12.66
N CYS A 38 -14.76 -0.17 11.46
CA CYS A 38 -14.00 -1.36 11.09
C CYS A 38 -12.57 -1.32 11.64
N GLY A 39 -11.98 -0.13 11.79
CA GLY A 39 -10.64 0.05 12.37
C GLY A 39 -10.56 -0.44 13.81
N ILE A 40 -11.54 -0.09 14.65
CA ILE A 40 -11.60 -0.59 16.03
C ILE A 40 -11.68 -2.14 16.08
N ARG A 41 -12.39 -2.76 15.12
CA ARG A 41 -12.50 -4.22 15.04
C ARG A 41 -11.20 -4.84 14.54
N TYR A 42 -10.59 -4.25 13.52
CA TYR A 42 -9.28 -4.63 13.03
C TYR A 42 -8.23 -4.60 14.15
N ASP A 43 -8.16 -3.53 14.94
CA ASP A 43 -7.17 -3.42 16.01
C ASP A 43 -7.37 -4.48 17.11
N LYS A 44 -8.64 -4.80 17.44
CA LYS A 44 -8.96 -5.88 18.39
C LYS A 44 -8.56 -7.24 17.83
N TRP A 45 -8.90 -7.49 16.57
CA TRP A 45 -8.54 -8.72 15.89
C TRP A 45 -7.02 -8.87 15.77
N ALA A 46 -6.30 -7.83 15.36
CA ALA A 46 -4.85 -7.86 15.15
C ALA A 46 -4.10 -8.12 16.45
N ARG A 47 -4.49 -7.46 17.55
CA ARG A 47 -3.92 -7.74 18.89
C ARG A 47 -4.18 -9.18 19.33
N ALA A 48 -5.39 -9.69 19.13
CA ALA A 48 -5.71 -11.07 19.47
C ALA A 48 -4.87 -12.05 18.63
N HIS A 49 -4.78 -11.82 17.31
CA HIS A 49 -4.02 -12.65 16.39
C HIS A 49 -2.53 -12.68 16.76
N ARG A 50 -1.91 -11.52 16.97
CA ARG A 50 -0.52 -11.40 17.42
C ARG A 50 -0.28 -12.10 18.75
N PHE A 51 -1.21 -11.97 19.69
CA PHE A 51 -1.10 -12.65 20.97
C PHE A 51 -1.14 -14.17 20.81
N PHE A 52 -2.01 -14.70 19.95
CA PHE A 52 -2.07 -16.14 19.69
C PHE A 52 -0.83 -16.67 18.97
N GLU A 53 -0.24 -15.90 18.05
CA GLU A 53 0.94 -16.34 17.30
C GLU A 53 2.27 -16.15 18.05
N SER A 54 2.43 -15.03 18.75
CA SER A 54 3.72 -14.58 19.32
C SER A 54 3.70 -14.36 20.83
N GLY A 55 2.53 -14.44 21.47
CA GLY A 55 2.35 -14.06 22.89
C GLY A 55 2.42 -12.55 23.14
N GLN A 56 2.63 -11.73 22.11
CA GLN A 56 2.76 -10.27 22.20
C GLN A 56 1.60 -9.60 21.46
N THR A 57 1.15 -8.44 21.93
CA THR A 57 0.00 -7.72 21.34
C THR A 57 0.40 -6.69 20.29
N ASP A 58 1.60 -6.13 20.42
CA ASP A 58 2.02 -4.96 19.64
C ASP A 58 3.05 -5.30 18.56
N THR A 59 3.64 -6.50 18.62
CA THR A 59 4.62 -6.96 17.64
C THR A 59 3.92 -7.49 16.39
N PRO A 60 4.21 -6.94 15.19
CA PRO A 60 3.59 -7.38 13.96
C PRO A 60 3.90 -8.85 13.66
N THR A 61 2.94 -9.56 13.08
CA THR A 61 3.12 -10.95 12.64
C THR A 61 3.96 -11.02 11.37
N ALA A 62 4.52 -12.20 11.06
CA ALA A 62 5.30 -12.41 9.83
C ALA A 62 4.51 -12.03 8.57
N MET A 63 3.21 -12.34 8.54
CA MET A 63 2.32 -12.00 7.44
C MET A 63 1.99 -10.50 7.39
N GLU A 64 1.81 -9.84 8.54
CA GLU A 64 1.68 -8.38 8.59
C GLU A 64 2.91 -7.69 8.01
N LEU A 65 4.10 -8.20 8.35
CA LEU A 65 5.37 -7.71 7.80
C LEU A 65 5.48 -7.97 6.29
N GLU A 66 5.12 -9.16 5.83
CA GLU A 66 5.11 -9.48 4.38
C GLU A 66 4.15 -8.59 3.61
N THR A 67 2.98 -8.30 4.18
CA THR A 67 2.02 -7.38 3.56
C THR A 67 2.57 -5.95 3.53
N LEU A 68 3.24 -5.51 4.60
CA LEU A 68 3.90 -4.20 4.63
C LEU A 68 5.08 -4.11 3.66
N THR A 69 5.81 -5.20 3.41
CA THR A 69 6.92 -5.19 2.45
C THR A 69 6.43 -5.29 1.01
N VAL A 70 5.56 -6.26 0.68
CA VAL A 70 5.08 -6.47 -0.70
C VAL A 70 4.13 -5.34 -1.12
N ALA A 71 3.07 -5.09 -0.35
CA ALA A 71 2.12 -4.03 -0.69
C ALA A 71 2.73 -2.64 -0.47
N GLY A 72 3.64 -2.47 0.49
CA GLY A 72 4.38 -1.22 0.68
C GLY A 72 5.37 -0.94 -0.45
N LEU A 73 6.05 -1.97 -0.96
CA LEU A 73 6.91 -1.85 -2.14
C LEU A 73 6.09 -1.54 -3.39
N GLU A 74 5.01 -2.26 -3.66
CA GLU A 74 4.12 -1.98 -4.78
C GLU A 74 3.52 -0.57 -4.72
N ALA A 75 3.09 -0.13 -3.53
CA ALA A 75 2.60 1.23 -3.32
C ALA A 75 3.70 2.29 -3.53
N ALA A 76 4.92 2.04 -3.06
CA ALA A 76 6.06 2.91 -3.30
C ALA A 76 6.43 2.98 -4.79
N LEU A 77 6.41 1.85 -5.50
CA LEU A 77 6.62 1.78 -6.95
C LEU A 77 5.51 2.48 -7.73
N THR A 78 4.27 2.40 -7.26
CA THR A 78 3.12 3.10 -7.87
C THR A 78 3.21 4.60 -7.63
N ALA A 79 3.61 5.03 -6.43
CA ALA A 79 3.81 6.45 -6.10
C ALA A 79 5.03 7.05 -6.81
N ALA A 80 6.05 6.24 -7.08
CA ALA A 80 7.22 6.60 -7.87
C ALA A 80 6.99 6.50 -9.38
N SER A 81 5.90 5.88 -9.82
CA SER A 81 5.56 5.85 -11.25
C SER A 81 5.22 7.28 -11.68
N PRO A 82 5.92 7.81 -12.70
CA PRO A 82 5.56 9.11 -13.24
C PRO A 82 4.10 9.05 -13.65
N PRO A 83 3.29 10.06 -13.33
CA PRO A 83 1.89 10.07 -13.74
C PRO A 83 1.87 9.90 -15.26
N ASP A 84 1.27 8.80 -15.72
CA ASP A 84 1.05 8.56 -17.14
C ASP A 84 0.52 9.85 -17.75
N ALA A 85 1.17 10.28 -18.82
CA ALA A 85 0.99 11.56 -19.46
C ALA A 85 -0.46 11.77 -19.90
N VAL A 86 -1.31 12.23 -18.98
CA VAL A 86 -2.62 12.77 -19.27
C VAL A 86 -2.36 14.16 -19.85
N GLY A 87 -2.10 14.20 -21.16
CA GLY A 87 -2.28 15.36 -22.04
C GLY A 87 -1.98 16.73 -21.43
N ALA A 88 -0.84 16.92 -20.78
CA ALA A 88 -0.47 18.21 -20.24
C ALA A 88 0.07 19.08 -21.38
N ARG A 89 -0.84 19.77 -22.05
CA ARG A 89 -0.61 20.85 -23.02
C ARG A 89 0.06 22.05 -22.34
N TRP A 90 1.29 21.88 -21.86
CA TRP A 90 2.10 22.94 -21.25
C TRP A 90 3.48 22.96 -21.89
N PRO A 91 3.64 23.66 -23.03
CA PRO A 91 4.91 23.70 -23.77
C PRO A 91 6.06 24.32 -22.95
N THR A 92 5.76 25.04 -21.88
CA THR A 92 6.76 25.62 -20.97
C THR A 92 7.51 24.58 -20.12
N LEU A 93 6.89 23.44 -19.78
CA LEU A 93 7.57 22.39 -18.99
C LEU A 93 8.53 21.55 -19.84
N ALA A 94 8.24 21.37 -21.13
CA ALA A 94 9.15 20.68 -22.05
C ALA A 94 10.48 21.44 -22.22
N VAL A 95 10.44 22.78 -22.22
CA VAL A 95 11.64 23.63 -22.35
C VAL A 95 12.50 23.59 -21.08
N LEU A 96 11.87 23.56 -19.89
CA LEU A 96 12.58 23.40 -18.62
C LEU A 96 13.17 21.98 -18.46
N GLY A 97 12.46 20.94 -18.90
CA GLY A 97 12.98 19.57 -18.90
C GLY A 97 14.18 19.38 -19.84
N ALA A 98 14.13 19.97 -21.04
CA ALA A 98 15.23 19.89 -22.00
C ALA A 98 16.50 20.63 -21.52
N THR A 99 16.35 21.77 -20.85
CA THR A 99 17.49 22.53 -20.31
C THR A 99 18.16 21.81 -19.13
N LEU A 100 17.38 21.17 -18.25
CA LEU A 100 17.93 20.43 -17.09
C LEU A 100 18.65 19.14 -17.53
N ALA A 101 18.15 18.45 -18.55
CA ALA A 101 18.81 17.28 -19.15
C ALA A 101 20.13 17.65 -19.86
N ALA A 102 20.19 18.81 -20.54
CA ALA A 102 21.41 19.30 -21.16
C ALA A 102 22.49 19.66 -20.12
N ILE A 103 22.11 20.25 -18.98
CA ILE A 103 23.05 20.57 -17.90
C ILE A 103 23.62 19.29 -17.26
N LEU A 104 22.78 18.27 -17.05
CA LEU A 104 23.23 16.97 -16.54
C LEU A 104 24.15 16.23 -17.52
N ALA A 105 23.90 16.32 -18.83
CA ALA A 105 24.76 15.70 -19.84
C ALA A 105 26.17 16.32 -19.88
N VAL A 106 26.29 17.64 -19.66
CA VAL A 106 27.59 18.33 -19.61
C VAL A 106 28.41 17.98 -18.36
N VAL A 107 27.75 17.60 -17.26
CA VAL A 107 28.43 17.21 -16.01
C VAL A 107 28.89 15.75 -16.03
N VAL A 108 28.34 14.90 -16.92
CA VAL A 108 28.60 13.44 -16.97
C VAL A 108 29.47 13.02 -18.17
N THR A 109 29.88 13.94 -19.06
CA THR A 109 30.96 13.65 -20.02
C THR A 109 32.33 13.85 -19.36
N PRO A 110 33.06 12.78 -18.96
CA PRO A 110 34.50 12.90 -18.80
C PRO A 110 35.11 13.26 -20.15
N THR A 111 35.98 14.26 -20.17
CA THR A 111 36.89 14.56 -21.30
C THR A 111 37.73 13.36 -21.69
#